data_AF-W7SZL4-F1
#
_entry.id   AF-W7SZL4-F1
#
_cell.length_a   1.000
_cell.length_b   1.000
_cell.length_c   1.000
_cell.angle_alpha   90.00
_cell.angle_beta   90.00
_cell.angle_gamma   90.00
#
_symmetry.space_group_name_H-M   'P 1'
#
loop_
_entity.id
_entity.type
_entity.pdbx_description
1 polymer ?
#
loop_
_entity_poly.entity_id
_entity_poly.type
_entity_poly.pdbx_seq_one_letter_code
_entity_poly.pdbx_strand_id
1 'polypeptide(L)'
;MTWEGGQEGGREGGWTWWAADGSREGATVTAYDDVDWEKPSVLIVGNEGAGLSEEVREALKEGGKEGGLQVRTVEIPLAGGVESLNAAAAGAIIMGEMARQRRRGAGGKEMEREGGKEGGVMKKEEEEGNSGVSERKHAQQ
;
A
#
# COMPACT_ATOMS: atom_id res chain seq x y z
N MET A 1 8.43 -20.65 -22.16
CA MET A 1 8.14 -20.70 -20.71
C MET A 1 6.67 -20.96 -20.55
N THR A 2 6.28 -22.18 -20.17
CA THR A 2 4.92 -22.48 -19.71
C THR A 2 4.88 -22.20 -18.22
N TRP A 3 3.91 -21.39 -17.79
CA TRP A 3 3.64 -21.11 -16.38
C TRP A 3 2.97 -22.36 -15.80
N GLU A 4 3.66 -23.07 -14.90
CA GLU A 4 3.05 -24.13 -14.10
C GLU A 4 2.89 -23.61 -12.67
N GLY A 5 1.64 -23.43 -12.23
CA GLY A 5 1.24 -23.48 -10.82
C GLY A 5 1.92 -22.50 -9.87
N GLY A 6 1.31 -21.33 -9.69
CA GLY A 6 1.58 -20.41 -8.58
C GLY A 6 0.40 -20.22 -7.64
N GLN A 7 -0.33 -21.28 -7.27
CA GLN A 7 -1.34 -21.24 -6.19
C GLN A 7 -0.68 -21.25 -4.78
N GLU A 8 0.36 -20.47 -4.55
CA GLU A 8 0.94 -20.27 -3.21
C GLU A 8 1.42 -18.83 -3.05
N GLY A 9 0.48 -17.90 -2.91
CA GLY A 9 0.83 -16.48 -2.74
C GLY A 9 -0.26 -15.60 -2.14
N GLY A 10 -1.45 -16.15 -1.88
CA GLY A 10 -2.49 -15.49 -1.09
C GLY A 10 -2.17 -15.51 0.40
N ARG A 11 -0.99 -15.05 0.82
CA ARG A 11 -0.75 -14.74 2.23
C ARG A 11 -1.25 -13.34 2.53
N GLU A 12 -2.07 -13.26 3.58
CA GLU A 12 -2.54 -12.08 4.30
C GLU A 12 -1.72 -10.81 4.01
N GLY A 13 -2.21 -9.99 3.07
CA GLY A 13 -1.48 -8.85 2.51
C GLY A 13 -2.08 -8.32 1.21
N GLY A 14 -2.87 -9.14 0.51
CA GLY A 14 -3.78 -8.72 -0.56
C GLY A 14 -3.06 -8.04 -1.74
N TRP A 15 -2.26 -8.79 -2.49
CA TRP A 15 -1.70 -8.28 -3.74
C TRP A 15 -2.80 -8.01 -4.77
N THR A 16 -2.75 -6.83 -5.39
CA THR A 16 -3.57 -6.54 -6.57
C THR A 16 -2.75 -6.76 -7.83
N TRP A 17 -3.29 -7.50 -8.79
CA TRP A 17 -2.61 -7.82 -10.04
C TRP A 17 -3.12 -6.88 -11.13
N TRP A 18 -2.19 -6.18 -11.79
CA TRP A 18 -2.47 -5.20 -12.81
C TRP A 18 -1.87 -5.64 -14.14
N ALA A 19 -2.70 -5.89 -15.13
CA ALA A 19 -2.27 -6.15 -16.49
C ALA A 19 -2.16 -4.83 -17.26
N ALA A 20 -0.97 -4.53 -17.76
CA ALA A 20 -0.74 -3.39 -18.64
C ALA A 20 -1.27 -3.72 -20.03
N ASP A 21 -2.43 -3.18 -20.36
CA ASP A 21 -3.10 -3.40 -21.65
C ASP A 21 -3.74 -2.10 -22.14
N GLY A 22 -3.50 -1.77 -23.41
CA GLY A 22 -4.15 -0.66 -24.11
C GLY A 22 -5.43 -1.09 -24.84
N SER A 23 -5.73 -2.39 -24.87
CA SER A 23 -6.99 -2.91 -25.41
C SER A 23 -8.16 -2.49 -24.53
N ARG A 24 -9.10 -1.76 -25.13
CA ARG A 24 -10.32 -1.28 -24.44
C ARG A 24 -11.43 -2.33 -24.35
N GLU A 25 -11.11 -3.61 -24.58
CA GLU A 25 -12.12 -4.65 -24.72
C GLU A 25 -12.42 -5.35 -23.38
N GLY A 26 -13.68 -5.33 -22.95
CA GLY A 26 -14.25 -6.30 -22.01
C GLY A 26 -13.95 -6.14 -20.51
N ALA A 27 -13.05 -5.23 -20.10
CA ALA A 27 -12.71 -5.04 -18.68
C ALA A 27 -12.85 -3.58 -18.22
N THR A 28 -13.03 -3.39 -16.91
CA THR A 28 -12.88 -2.05 -16.30
C THR A 28 -11.40 -1.67 -16.35
N VAL A 29 -11.09 -0.57 -17.05
CA VAL A 29 -9.73 -0.07 -17.23
C VAL A 29 -9.48 1.11 -16.28
N THR A 30 -8.33 1.12 -15.62
CA THR A 30 -7.89 2.25 -14.76
C THR A 30 -6.67 2.91 -15.40
N ALA A 31 -6.64 4.24 -15.44
CA ALA A 31 -5.45 4.95 -15.90
C ALA A 31 -4.29 4.73 -14.91
N TYR A 32 -3.06 4.65 -15.41
CA TYR A 32 -1.87 4.35 -14.59
C TYR A 32 -1.65 5.34 -13.44
N ASP A 33 -2.12 6.58 -13.56
CA ASP A 33 -2.02 7.66 -12.57
C ASP A 33 -3.21 7.74 -11.61
N ASP A 34 -4.29 7.00 -11.87
CA ASP A 34 -5.46 6.87 -10.97
C ASP A 34 -5.34 5.68 -10.00
N VAL A 35 -4.38 4.79 -10.20
CA VAL A 35 -4.16 3.63 -9.32
C VAL A 35 -3.43 4.04 -8.03
N ASP A 36 -3.89 3.51 -6.89
CA ASP A 36 -3.18 3.58 -5.60
C ASP A 36 -2.04 2.54 -5.55
N TRP A 37 -0.84 2.98 -5.93
CA TRP A 37 0.38 2.17 -5.96
C TRP A 37 1.11 2.07 -4.61
N GLU A 38 0.58 2.70 -3.56
CA GLU A 38 1.06 2.49 -2.19
C GLU A 38 0.68 1.10 -1.68
N LYS A 39 -0.33 0.46 -2.30
CA LYS A 39 -0.74 -0.91 -2.00
C LYS A 39 0.19 -1.96 -2.65
N PRO A 40 0.34 -3.15 -2.03
CA PRO A 40 1.02 -4.28 -2.64
C PRO A 40 0.42 -4.61 -4.02
N SER A 41 1.23 -4.45 -5.07
CA SER A 41 0.80 -4.54 -6.46
C SER A 41 1.78 -5.37 -7.28
N VAL A 42 1.25 -6.20 -8.18
CA VAL A 42 2.00 -6.92 -9.21
C VAL A 42 1.65 -6.33 -10.57
N LEU A 43 2.65 -5.96 -11.36
CA LEU A 43 2.46 -5.48 -12.73
C LEU A 43 2.79 -6.61 -13.72
N ILE A 44 1.83 -6.96 -14.56
CA ILE A 44 1.96 -7.91 -15.65
C ILE A 44 2.15 -7.11 -16.93
N VAL A 45 3.27 -7.34 -17.61
CA VAL A 45 3.61 -6.71 -18.89
C VAL A 45 3.58 -7.78 -19.98
N GLY A 46 2.78 -7.55 -21.01
CA GLY A 46 2.69 -8.44 -22.16
C GLY A 46 3.97 -8.46 -23.00
N ASN A 47 4.11 -9.50 -23.82
CA ASN A 47 5.14 -9.53 -24.83
C ASN A 47 4.87 -8.48 -25.92
N GLU A 48 5.91 -7.82 -26.45
CA GLU A 48 5.76 -6.75 -27.44
C GLU A 48 4.97 -7.14 -28.71
N GLY A 49 5.06 -8.41 -29.14
CA GLY A 49 4.34 -8.90 -30.32
C GLY A 49 3.07 -9.70 -29.99
N ALA A 50 3.15 -10.59 -29.00
CA ALA A 50 2.03 -11.48 -28.66
C ALA A 50 1.02 -10.87 -27.65
N GLY A 51 1.39 -9.78 -26.99
CA GLY A 51 0.61 -9.17 -25.92
C GLY A 51 0.58 -10.02 -24.64
N LEU A 52 -0.51 -9.91 -23.89
CA LEU A 52 -0.79 -10.75 -22.72
C LEU A 52 -1.03 -12.21 -23.11
N SER A 53 -0.68 -13.15 -22.23
CA SER A 53 -1.02 -14.56 -22.42
C SER A 53 -2.53 -14.79 -22.38
N GLU A 54 -3.00 -15.87 -23.01
CA GLU A 54 -4.43 -16.18 -23.04
C GLU A 54 -5.01 -16.35 -21.64
N GLU A 55 -4.27 -16.99 -20.73
CA GLU A 55 -4.62 -17.13 -19.32
C GLU A 55 -4.92 -15.78 -18.64
N VAL A 56 -4.08 -14.76 -18.89
CA VAL A 56 -4.31 -13.42 -18.31
C VAL A 56 -5.51 -12.75 -18.95
N ARG A 57 -5.73 -12.94 -20.26
CA ARG A 57 -6.91 -12.42 -20.97
C ARG A 57 -8.21 -13.07 -20.47
N GLU A 58 -8.19 -14.37 -20.22
CA GLU A 58 -9.33 -15.11 -19.63
C GLU A 58 -9.62 -14.59 -18.21
N ALA A 59 -8.58 -14.44 -17.37
CA ALA A 59 -8.74 -13.87 -16.02
C ALA A 59 -9.32 -12.44 -16.02
N LEU A 60 -8.95 -11.62 -17.01
CA LEU A 60 -9.53 -10.28 -17.20
C LEU A 60 -11.02 -10.33 -17.60
N LYS A 61 -11.41 -11.24 -18.50
CA LYS A 61 -12.80 -11.41 -18.95
C LYS A 61 -13.72 -11.90 -17.83
N GLU A 62 -13.22 -12.80 -16.98
CA GLU A 62 -13.99 -13.38 -15.86
C GLU A 62 -14.09 -12.43 -14.65
N GLY A 63 -13.60 -11.18 -14.78
CA GLY A 63 -13.59 -10.21 -13.69
C GLY A 63 -12.78 -10.66 -12.48
N GLY A 64 -11.79 -11.53 -12.69
CA GLY A 64 -10.97 -12.13 -11.63
C GLY A 64 -11.75 -13.06 -10.69
N LYS A 65 -12.85 -13.68 -11.14
CA LYS A 65 -13.71 -14.54 -10.31
C LYS A 65 -13.83 -15.98 -10.82
N GLU A 66 -12.73 -16.72 -10.81
CA GLU A 66 -12.68 -18.11 -10.33
C GLU A 66 -11.22 -18.46 -9.97
N GLY A 67 -10.96 -19.23 -8.90
CA GLY A 67 -9.62 -19.76 -8.61
C GLY A 67 -8.58 -18.86 -7.90
N GLY A 68 -8.80 -17.54 -7.75
CA GLY A 68 -8.12 -16.73 -6.72
C GLY A 68 -7.23 -15.57 -7.15
N LEU A 69 -7.14 -15.22 -8.45
CA LEU A 69 -6.37 -14.05 -8.91
C LEU A 69 -7.29 -12.92 -9.39
N GLN A 70 -7.37 -11.83 -8.62
CA GLN A 70 -8.03 -10.60 -9.07
C GLN A 70 -7.08 -9.81 -9.97
N VAL A 71 -7.16 -10.04 -11.29
CA VAL A 71 -6.45 -9.28 -12.31
C VAL A 71 -7.31 -8.11 -12.78
N ARG A 72 -6.72 -6.93 -12.87
CA ARG A 72 -7.36 -5.69 -13.34
C ARG A 72 -6.55 -5.08 -14.47
N THR A 73 -7.19 -4.32 -15.34
CA THR A 73 -6.49 -3.63 -16.43
C THR A 73 -6.01 -2.25 -15.97
N VAL A 74 -4.75 -1.96 -16.28
CA VAL A 74 -4.18 -0.61 -16.20
C VAL A 74 -3.73 -0.16 -17.59
N GLU A 75 -4.01 1.09 -17.96
CA GLU A 75 -3.59 1.65 -19.24
C GLU A 75 -2.79 2.94 -19.07
N ILE A 76 -1.99 3.28 -20.09
CA ILE A 76 -1.44 4.62 -20.28
C ILE A 76 -2.28 5.29 -21.37
N PRO A 77 -3.06 6.34 -21.06
CA PRO A 77 -3.82 7.04 -22.08
C PRO A 77 -2.90 7.62 -23.16
N LEU A 78 -3.09 7.18 -24.41
CA LEU A 78 -2.34 7.66 -25.57
C LEU A 78 -3.16 8.64 -26.41
N ALA A 79 -2.50 9.67 -26.93
CA ALA A 79 -3.09 10.59 -27.90
C ALA A 79 -3.31 9.91 -29.27
N GLY A 80 -4.27 10.42 -30.04
CA GLY A 80 -4.84 9.74 -31.20
C GLY A 80 -3.83 9.28 -32.28
N GLY A 81 -4.04 8.06 -32.77
CA GLY A 81 -3.27 7.44 -33.85
C GLY A 81 -2.19 6.45 -33.38
N VAL A 82 -1.90 6.39 -32.08
CA VAL A 82 -0.98 5.41 -31.48
C VAL A 82 -1.80 4.34 -30.78
N GLU A 83 -1.68 3.09 -31.24
CA GLU A 83 -2.41 1.96 -30.68
C GLU A 83 -1.75 1.42 -29.40
N SER A 84 -0.42 1.52 -29.29
CA SER A 84 0.34 1.03 -28.13
C SER A 84 1.74 1.65 -28.02
N LEU A 85 2.30 1.58 -26.82
CA LEU A 85 3.73 1.81 -26.57
C LEU A 85 4.50 0.48 -26.64
N ASN A 86 5.80 0.57 -26.87
CA ASN A 86 6.68 -0.55 -26.58
C ASN A 86 6.50 -1.03 -25.12
N ALA A 87 6.54 -2.35 -24.89
CA ALA A 87 6.29 -2.95 -23.58
C ALA A 87 7.21 -2.43 -22.48
N ALA A 88 8.50 -2.21 -22.77
CA ALA A 88 9.45 -1.63 -21.83
C ALA A 88 9.15 -0.16 -21.52
N ALA A 89 8.73 0.62 -22.52
CA ALA A 89 8.32 2.01 -22.31
C ALA A 89 7.05 2.09 -21.43
N ALA A 90 6.05 1.26 -21.70
CA ALA A 90 4.85 1.17 -20.89
C ALA A 90 5.18 0.77 -19.43
N GLY A 91 5.99 -0.28 -19.26
CA GLY A 91 6.45 -0.73 -17.95
C GLY A 91 7.21 0.36 -17.19
N ALA A 92 8.10 1.09 -17.86
CA ALA A 92 8.88 2.17 -17.25
C ALA A 92 8.00 3.33 -16.75
N ILE A 93 6.98 3.73 -17.53
CA ILE A 93 6.05 4.79 -17.14
C ILE A 93 5.27 4.38 -15.89
N ILE A 94 4.67 3.18 -15.90
CA ILE A 94 3.86 2.68 -14.77
C ILE A 94 4.73 2.52 -13.52
N MET A 95 5.90 1.87 -13.63
CA MET A 95 6.81 1.69 -12.49
C MET A 95 7.37 3.02 -11.96
N GLY A 96 7.57 4.00 -12.83
CA GLY A 96 7.96 5.36 -12.45
C GLY A 96 6.91 6.01 -11.54
N GLU A 97 5.63 5.87 -11.89
CA GLU A 97 4.51 6.36 -11.09
C GLU A 97 4.36 5.59 -9.77
N MET A 98 4.49 4.27 -9.80
CA MET A 98 4.54 3.43 -8.59
C MET A 98 5.62 3.92 -7.62
N ALA A 99 6.83 4.16 -8.13
CA ALA A 99 7.94 4.64 -7.32
C ALA A 99 7.68 6.06 -6.79
N ARG A 100 7.04 6.92 -7.58
CA ARG A 100 6.68 8.29 -7.18
C ARG A 100 5.71 8.28 -5.99
N GLN A 101 4.62 7.52 -6.06
CA GLN A 101 3.65 7.42 -4.96
C GLN A 101 4.29 6.83 -3.71
N ARG A 102 5.03 5.72 -3.84
CA ARG A 102 5.70 5.06 -2.69
C ARG A 102 6.71 5.96 -1.97
N ARG A 103 7.46 6.82 -2.69
CA ARG A 103 8.33 7.82 -2.05
C ARG A 103 7.56 8.84 -1.22
N ARG A 104 6.36 9.24 -1.66
CA ARG A 104 5.49 10.18 -0.91
C ARG A 104 4.85 9.52 0.30
N GLY A 105 4.35 8.29 0.17
CA GLY A 105 3.79 7.53 1.29
C GLY A 105 4.82 7.13 2.35
N ALA A 106 6.09 6.90 1.96
CA ALA A 106 7.17 6.61 2.90
C ALA A 106 7.54 7.85 3.76
N GLY A 107 7.56 9.05 3.18
CA GLY A 107 7.85 10.29 3.90
C GLY A 107 6.78 10.69 4.93
N GLY A 108 5.54 10.24 4.77
CA GLY A 108 4.47 10.44 5.76
C GLY A 108 4.54 9.51 6.97
N LYS A 109 5.14 8.32 6.84
CA LYS A 109 5.24 7.33 7.92
C LYS A 109 6.36 7.58 8.94
N GLU A 110 7.35 8.40 8.60
CA GLU A 110 8.42 8.75 9.54
C GLU A 110 7.99 9.84 10.54
N MET A 111 7.15 10.80 10.14
CA MET A 111 6.67 11.87 11.03
C MET A 111 5.74 11.38 12.15
N GLU A 112 4.96 10.31 11.94
CA GLU A 112 4.08 9.77 13.00
C GLU A 112 4.83 8.97 14.07
N ARG A 113 6.06 8.51 13.81
CA ARG A 113 6.83 7.69 14.77
C ARG A 113 7.55 8.50 15.85
N GLU A 114 7.77 9.79 15.63
CA GLU A 114 8.49 10.66 16.58
C GLU A 114 7.59 11.34 17.63
N GLY A 115 6.27 11.29 17.50
CA GLY A 115 5.34 11.97 18.41
C GLY A 115 4.94 11.20 19.69
N GLY A 116 5.55 10.05 19.97
CA GLY A 116 4.96 9.05 20.86
C GLY A 116 5.75 8.63 22.10
N LYS A 117 6.69 9.42 22.64
CA LYS A 117 7.31 9.14 23.95
C LYS A 117 7.83 10.42 24.63
N GLU A 118 6.97 11.10 25.39
CA GLU A 118 7.38 11.79 26.63
C GLU A 118 6.15 12.20 27.43
N GLY A 119 5.95 11.57 28.59
CA GLY A 119 4.80 11.85 29.46
C GLY A 119 4.53 10.76 30.49
N GLY A 120 5.55 10.28 31.20
CA GLY A 120 5.45 9.23 32.21
C GLY A 120 6.06 9.65 33.56
N VAL A 121 5.24 10.32 34.38
CA VAL A 121 5.15 10.25 35.86
C VAL A 121 6.41 10.51 36.70
N MET A 122 6.40 11.63 37.44
CA MET A 122 7.01 11.71 38.78
C MET A 122 5.92 12.03 39.80
N LYS A 123 5.40 11.01 40.47
CA LYS A 123 4.72 11.17 41.77
C LYS A 123 5.83 11.30 42.82
N LYS A 124 5.92 12.45 43.48
CA LYS A 124 6.63 12.56 44.76
C LYS A 124 5.64 12.26 45.87
N GLU A 125 5.87 11.13 46.55
CA GLU A 125 5.36 10.87 47.89
C GLU A 125 6.15 11.78 48.85
N GLU A 126 5.45 12.63 49.61
CA GLU A 126 6.02 13.33 50.75
C GLU A 126 5.79 12.47 51.99
N GLU A 127 6.91 11.96 52.53
CA GLU A 127 6.99 11.26 53.81
C GLU A 127 7.02 12.29 54.95
N GLU A 128 6.18 12.07 55.95
CA GLU A 128 6.09 12.85 57.18
C GLU A 128 7.39 12.77 57.99
N GLY A 129 7.96 13.95 58.30
CA GLY A 129 9.09 14.13 59.21
C GLY A 129 8.72 15.03 60.38
N ASN A 130 8.14 14.43 61.41
CA ASN A 130 7.82 15.02 62.70
C ASN A 130 9.06 15.61 63.41
N SER A 131 9.06 16.91 63.73
CA SER A 131 9.72 17.41 64.93
C SER A 131 9.17 18.79 65.37
N GLY A 132 8.76 18.87 66.63
CA GLY A 132 9.09 20.03 67.45
C GLY A 132 7.98 21.00 67.86
N VAL A 133 7.44 20.73 69.06
CA VAL A 133 7.12 21.72 70.11
C VAL A 133 5.88 22.61 69.93
N SER A 134 4.83 22.34 70.72
CA SER A 134 4.04 23.41 71.35
C SER A 134 3.38 22.94 72.66
N GLU A 135 3.94 23.50 73.74
CA GLU A 135 3.30 24.04 74.94
C GLU A 135 2.26 23.21 75.74
N ARG A 136 2.68 22.87 76.96
CA ARG A 136 1.82 22.59 78.10
C ARG A 136 1.01 23.84 78.45
N LYS A 137 -0.29 23.70 78.74
CA LYS A 137 -0.87 24.22 80.00
C LYS A 137 -2.00 23.32 80.50
N HIS A 138 -1.94 23.11 81.80
CA HIS A 138 -2.83 22.35 82.66
C HIS A 138 -4.22 22.99 82.80
N ALA A 139 -5.21 22.10 82.88
CA ALA A 139 -6.35 22.04 83.80
C ALA A 139 -6.68 23.21 84.76
N GLN A 140 -8.00 23.34 84.94
CA GLN A 140 -8.77 23.67 86.17
C GLN A 140 -9.27 25.11 86.40
N GLN A 141 -10.60 25.13 86.63
CA GLN A 141 -11.51 26.11 87.23
C GLN A 141 -12.07 27.22 86.33
#